data_AF-A0AA41Q9Y7-F1
#
_entry.id   AF-A0AA41Q9Y7-F1
#
_cell.length_a   1.000
_cell.length_b   1.000
_cell.length_c   1.000
_cell.angle_alpha   90.00
_cell.angle_beta   90.00
_cell.angle_gamma   90.00
#
_symmetry.space_group_name_H-M   'P 1'
#
loop_
_entity.id
_entity.type
_entity.pdbx_description
1 polymer ?
#
loop_
_entity_poly.entity_id
_entity_poly.type
_entity_poly.pdbx_seq_one_letter_code
_entity_poly.pdbx_strand_id
1 'polypeptide(L)' 'MDSDNSLETSLAALRLTATAVLDRHAVDRHECVVCGTLWPCEQALLAERNLAVL' A
#
# COMPACT_ATOMS: atom_id res chain seq x y z
N MET A 1 -9.25 -27.63 7.07
CA MET A 1 -8.82 -27.02 5.78
C MET A 1 -8.95 -25.52 5.97
N ASP A 2 -8.08 -24.94 6.80
CA ASP A 2 -8.31 -23.59 7.37
C ASP A 2 -7.18 -22.60 7.05
N SER A 3 -6.06 -23.10 6.54
CA SER A 3 -4.88 -22.31 6.20
C SER A 3 -5.06 -21.50 4.91
N ASP A 4 -5.71 -22.06 3.89
CA ASP A 4 -5.90 -21.39 2.59
C ASP A 4 -6.86 -20.19 2.70
N ASN A 5 -7.96 -20.34 3.45
CA ASN A 5 -8.92 -19.24 3.68
C ASN A 5 -8.31 -18.09 4.51
N SER A 6 -7.42 -18.42 5.45
CA SER A 6 -6.68 -17.43 6.25
C SER A 6 -5.68 -16.63 5.39
N LEU A 7 -5.01 -17.32 4.45
CA LEU A 7 -4.11 -16.68 3.50
C LEU A 7 -4.88 -15.74 2.57
N GLU A 8 -5.96 -16.19 1.93
CA GLU A 8 -6.77 -15.36 1.03
C GLU A 8 -7.30 -14.10 1.73
N THR A 9 -7.79 -14.25 2.97
CA THR A 9 -8.24 -13.11 3.79
C THR A 9 -7.10 -12.12 4.07
N SER A 10 -5.91 -12.63 4.39
CA SER A 10 -4.73 -11.80 4.67
C SER A 10 -4.24 -11.06 3.42
N LEU A 11 -4.25 -11.71 2.26
CA LEU A 11 -3.90 -11.09 0.98
C LEU A 11 -4.93 -10.02 0.58
N ALA A 12 -6.22 -10.28 0.81
CA ALA A 12 -7.27 -9.29 0.60
C ALA A 12 -7.10 -8.06 1.51
N ALA A 13 -6.78 -8.27 2.78
CA ALA A 13 -6.50 -7.18 3.73
C ALA A 13 -5.25 -6.39 3.34
N LEU A 14 -4.19 -7.08 2.87
CA LEU A 14 -2.97 -6.43 2.40
C LEU A 14 -3.23 -5.58 1.15
N ARG A 15 -3.99 -6.12 0.18
CA ARG A 15 -4.39 -5.38 -1.02
C ARG A 15 -5.18 -4.13 -0.66
N LEU A 16 -6.20 -4.26 0.19
CA LEU A 16 -7.01 -3.13 0.65
C LEU A 16 -6.17 -2.06 1.35
N THR A 17 -5.26 -2.49 2.23
CA THR A 17 -4.38 -1.58 2.98
C THR A 17 -3.43 -0.85 2.04
N ALA A 18 -2.80 -1.57 1.11
CA ALA A 18 -1.88 -0.97 0.15
C ALA A 18 -2.58 0.04 -0.77
N THR A 19 -3.77 -0.28 -1.29
CA THR A 19 -4.59 0.69 -2.04
C THR A 19 -4.90 1.93 -1.21
N ALA A 20 -5.36 1.75 0.03
CA ALA A 20 -5.67 2.89 0.91
C ALA A 20 -4.43 3.74 1.25
N VAL A 21 -3.25 3.13 1.34
CA VAL A 21 -1.99 3.87 1.51
C VAL A 21 -1.70 4.72 0.29
N LEU A 22 -1.83 4.20 -0.93
CA LEU A 22 -1.60 4.97 -2.15
C LEU A 22 -2.61 6.09 -2.36
N ASP A 23 -3.87 5.88 -1.99
CA ASP A 23 -4.90 6.93 -2.05
C ASP A 23 -4.60 8.07 -1.07
N ARG A 24 -4.07 7.76 0.12
CA ARG A 24 -3.77 8.75 1.16
C ARG A 24 -2.42 9.43 0.94
N HIS A 25 -1.38 8.63 0.74
CA HIS A 25 -0.05 9.09 0.39
C HIS A 25 -0.05 9.36 -1.11
N ALA A 26 -0.66 10.46 -1.54
CA ALA A 26 -0.62 10.93 -2.91
C ALA A 26 0.55 11.89 -3.15
N VAL A 27 0.87 12.12 -4.42
CA VAL A 27 1.85 13.13 -4.85
C VAL A 27 1.20 14.49 -5.02
N ASP A 28 1.78 15.52 -4.40
CA ASP A 28 1.55 16.92 -4.74
C ASP A 28 2.90 17.64 -4.86
N ARG A 29 3.14 18.32 -5.98
CA ARG A 29 4.40 19.05 -6.26
C ARG A 29 5.70 18.27 -5.99
N HIS A 30 5.71 16.96 -6.21
CA HIS A 30 6.81 16.01 -5.94
C HIS A 30 7.02 15.63 -4.47
N GLU A 31 6.09 15.98 -3.59
CA GLU A 31 6.10 15.58 -2.19
C GLU A 31 4.89 14.70 -1.87
N CYS A 32 5.03 13.86 -0.84
CA CYS A 32 3.91 13.13 -0.29
C CYS A 32 3.05 14.06 0.57
N VAL A 33 1.76 14.14 0.27
CA VAL A 33 0.81 15.01 1.01
C VAL A 33 0.69 14.67 2.50
N VAL A 34 0.99 13.42 2.90
CA VAL A 34 0.91 12.96 4.30
C VAL A 34 2.24 13.15 5.03
N CYS A 35 3.35 12.80 4.38
CA CYS A 35 4.66 12.77 5.02
C CYS A 35 5.41 14.11 4.91
N GLY A 36 5.09 14.93 3.91
CA GLY A 36 5.86 16.13 3.56
C GLY A 36 7.27 15.83 3.04
N THR A 37 7.54 14.58 2.65
CA THR A 37 8.84 14.14 2.10
C THR A 37 8.77 14.02 0.59
N LEU A 38 9.92 13.97 -0.07
CA LEU A 38 9.99 13.68 -1.50
C LEU A 38 9.19 12.41 -1.87
N TRP A 39 8.45 12.50 -2.96
CA TRP A 39 7.70 11.39 -3.54
C TRP A 39 8.60 10.49 -4.41
N PRO A 40 8.41 9.16 -4.39
CA PRO A 40 7.54 8.41 -3.49
C PRO A 40 8.11 8.36 -2.08
N CYS A 41 7.25 8.53 -1.08
CA CYS A 41 7.66 8.27 0.30
C CYS A 41 7.75 6.75 0.53
N GLU A 42 8.40 6.35 1.63
CA GLU A 42 8.59 4.93 1.96
C GLU A 42 7.28 4.14 2.02
N GLN A 43 6.21 4.74 2.57
CA GLN A 43 4.91 4.09 2.69
C GLN A 43 4.27 3.84 1.31
N ALA A 44 4.33 4.82 0.41
CA ALA A 44 3.85 4.65 -0.95
C ALA A 44 4.64 3.58 -1.70
N LEU A 45 5.98 3.59 -1.59
CA LEU A 45 6.83 2.59 -2.22
C LEU A 45 6.53 1.17 -1.70
N LEU A 46 6.29 1.01 -0.40
CA LEU A 46 5.92 -0.28 0.19
C LEU A 46 4.56 -0.76 -0.33
N ALA A 47 3.57 0.14 -0.42
CA ALA A 47 2.26 -0.18 -0.94
C ALA A 47 2.29 -0.57 -2.43
N GLU A 48 3.04 0.16 -3.27
CA GLU A 48 3.26 -0.21 -4.67
C GLU A 48 3.87 -1.61 -4.79
N ARG A 49 4.90 -1.91 -3.98
CA ARG A 49 5.55 -3.23 -3.97
C ARG A 49 4.61 -4.34 -3.54
N ASN A 50 3.79 -4.11 -2.52
CA ASN A 50 2.79 -5.08 -2.07
C ASN A 50 1.79 -5.37 -3.20
N LEU A 51 1.28 -4.35 -3.89
CA LEU A 51 0.34 -4.56 -4.99
C LEU A 51 0.97 -5.23 -6.22
N ALA A 52 2.26 -5.01 -6.47
CA ALA A 52 2.95 -5.61 -7.61
C ALA A 52 3.16 -7.13 -7.47
N VAL A 53 3.13 -7.68 -6.26
CA VAL A 53 3.37 -9.10 -5.97
C VAL A 53 2.10 -9.88 -5.55
N LEU A 54 0.97 -9.19 -5.41
CA LEU A 54 -0.36 -9.73 -5.08
C LEU A 54 -1.23 -9.94 -6.32
#